data_AF-A0A5C0XQW7-F1
#
_entry.id   AF-A0A5C0XQW7-F1
#
_cell.length_a   1.000
_cell.length_b   1.000
_cell.length_c   1.000
_cell.angle_alpha   90.00
_cell.angle_beta   90.00
_cell.angle_gamma   90.00
#
_symmetry.space_group_name_H-M   'P 1'
#
loop_
_entity.id
_entity.type
_entity.pdbx_description
1 polymer ?
#
loop_
_entity_poly.entity_id
_entity_poly.type
_entity_poly.pdbx_seq_one_letter_code
_entity_poly.pdbx_strand_id
1 'polypeptide(L)'
;MVGALRGQVFSMDALVSMVIVVMIIGTVSATSESIKNEIVSLIDWYERANVAENMLDVLLKSPGEPEDWHLDISKLEVVGLRSSNRSYALDYLKVMKLSSPEVIGKAIDISNGKDFMLEVFLSRYNVSINGTFPRVYLANVTFGLDNPSGGANFRVESPDGRDFTVSYILLRRSDGTEYENEEVCKLVKGNVLKLGNKNNKKEDESYINYMKIITTESTSIDDKKDDRPPIIVPPGTVIEIFILNKTSDLQINFNPCWQTLKITGQGNVVVTVSAYDSTVPNILGNYTFAQVVELQDIPTLSFSVINGTVINDKIIIEASMERSPWVEVEKRTVSIETFLYDLSANPSSEVPMIYGVLRSQLPAGSYLKITVPDLPGNMSFVVLSKSDMSGLMIYRMPFENIVRAVVVHGNTSIHYTGNSTSISIPLKDLFGNPQEGDTVAMWLYSLEGWDRGSVKIEIIPDIKWALAPKLDAAIIKLWVWDDS
;
A
#
# COMPACT_ATOMS: atom_id res chain seq x y z
N MET A 1 -90.32 -47.75 -54.25
CA MET A 1 -89.46 -47.90 -53.05
C MET A 1 -88.14 -47.15 -53.29
N VAL A 2 -88.15 -45.81 -53.30
CA VAL A 2 -86.95 -44.96 -53.57
C VAL A 2 -86.84 -43.77 -52.57
N GLY A 3 -87.79 -43.62 -51.63
CA GLY A 3 -87.80 -42.51 -50.66
C GLY A 3 -86.96 -42.71 -49.40
N ALA A 4 -86.56 -43.95 -49.06
CA ALA A 4 -85.89 -44.25 -47.78
C ALA A 4 -84.36 -44.03 -47.80
N LEU A 5 -83.71 -44.17 -48.97
CA LEU A 5 -82.24 -44.05 -49.09
C LEU A 5 -81.75 -42.58 -49.07
N ARG A 6 -82.57 -41.61 -49.45
CA ARG A 6 -82.18 -40.18 -49.47
C ARG A 6 -82.13 -39.53 -48.08
N GLY A 7 -82.97 -39.96 -47.14
CA GLY A 7 -82.98 -39.45 -45.76
C GLY A 7 -81.83 -39.97 -44.90
N GLN A 8 -81.39 -41.22 -45.14
CA GLN A 8 -80.22 -41.79 -44.46
C GLN A 8 -78.91 -41.13 -44.88
N VAL A 9 -78.72 -40.86 -46.19
CA VAL A 9 -77.53 -40.16 -46.70
C VAL A 9 -77.44 -38.74 -46.14
N PHE A 10 -78.56 -38.01 -46.05
CA PHE A 10 -78.59 -36.66 -45.47
C PHE A 10 -78.27 -36.64 -43.96
N SER A 11 -78.72 -37.65 -43.20
CA SER A 11 -78.40 -37.75 -41.76
C SER A 11 -76.93 -38.14 -41.52
N MET A 12 -76.35 -38.96 -42.39
CA MET A 12 -74.97 -39.42 -42.28
C MET A 12 -73.98 -38.31 -42.64
N ASP A 13 -74.30 -37.50 -43.66
CA ASP A 13 -73.51 -36.30 -44.03
C ASP A 13 -73.55 -35.24 -42.93
N ALA A 14 -74.71 -35.06 -42.27
CA ALA A 14 -74.84 -34.15 -41.14
C ALA A 14 -74.03 -34.62 -39.92
N LEU A 15 -74.00 -35.93 -39.65
CA LEU A 15 -73.24 -36.52 -38.55
C LEU A 15 -71.73 -36.43 -38.80
N VAL A 16 -71.28 -36.72 -40.02
CA VAL A 16 -69.88 -36.57 -40.44
C VAL A 16 -69.45 -35.10 -40.36
N SER A 17 -70.28 -34.16 -40.83
CA SER A 17 -70.02 -32.73 -40.72
C SER A 17 -69.91 -32.27 -39.27
N MET A 18 -70.76 -32.80 -38.37
CA MET A 18 -70.70 -32.49 -36.95
C MET A 18 -69.42 -33.02 -36.28
N VAL A 19 -69.02 -34.25 -36.61
CA VAL A 19 -67.76 -34.83 -36.09
C VAL A 19 -66.55 -34.03 -36.58
N ILE A 20 -66.54 -33.62 -37.85
CA ILE A 20 -65.48 -32.77 -38.42
C ILE A 20 -65.43 -31.42 -37.69
N VAL A 21 -66.58 -30.78 -37.44
CA VAL A 21 -66.63 -29.50 -36.70
C VAL A 21 -66.12 -29.66 -35.26
N VAL A 22 -66.51 -30.72 -34.55
CA VAL A 22 -66.02 -30.97 -33.18
C VAL A 22 -64.51 -31.23 -33.16
N MET A 23 -63.99 -31.97 -34.15
CA MET A 23 -62.56 -32.24 -34.27
C MET A 23 -61.76 -30.98 -34.63
N ILE A 24 -62.30 -30.12 -35.49
CA ILE A 24 -61.72 -28.80 -35.81
C ILE A 24 -61.72 -27.91 -34.57
N ILE A 25 -62.81 -27.83 -33.81
CA ILE A 25 -62.87 -27.04 -32.57
C ILE A 25 -61.87 -27.56 -31.54
N GLY A 26 -61.75 -28.88 -31.37
CA GLY A 26 -60.79 -29.48 -30.44
C GLY A 26 -59.34 -29.22 -30.84
N THR A 27 -59.01 -29.35 -32.12
CA THR A 27 -57.66 -29.06 -32.64
C THR A 27 -57.32 -27.57 -32.57
N VAL A 28 -58.27 -26.68 -32.89
CA VAL A 28 -58.11 -25.23 -32.74
C VAL A 28 -57.92 -24.85 -31.27
N SER A 29 -58.68 -25.45 -30.35
CA SER A 29 -58.53 -25.19 -28.90
C SER A 29 -57.16 -25.64 -28.39
N ALA A 30 -56.73 -26.87 -28.72
CA ALA A 30 -55.44 -27.39 -28.30
C ALA A 30 -54.26 -26.59 -28.89
N THR A 31 -54.37 -26.20 -30.17
CA THR A 31 -53.36 -25.35 -30.82
C THR A 31 -53.33 -23.95 -30.21
N SER A 32 -54.50 -23.39 -29.88
CA SER A 32 -54.61 -22.08 -29.22
C SER A 32 -53.99 -22.10 -27.82
N GLU A 33 -54.18 -23.16 -27.04
CA GLU A 33 -53.53 -23.33 -25.73
C GLU A 33 -52.01 -23.49 -25.87
N SER A 34 -51.56 -24.27 -26.86
CA SER A 34 -50.13 -24.43 -27.14
C SER A 34 -49.46 -23.11 -27.52
N ILE A 35 -50.07 -22.33 -28.43
CA ILE A 35 -49.58 -21.00 -28.83
C ILE A 35 -49.59 -20.04 -27.64
N LYS A 36 -50.65 -20.06 -26.82
CA LYS A 36 -50.72 -19.23 -25.62
C LYS A 36 -49.58 -19.58 -24.66
N ASN A 37 -49.30 -20.85 -24.42
CA ASN A 37 -48.22 -21.29 -23.54
C ASN A 37 -46.84 -20.92 -24.09
N GLU A 38 -46.62 -21.05 -25.41
CA GLU A 38 -45.38 -20.60 -26.06
C GLU A 38 -45.20 -19.08 -25.94
N ILE A 39 -46.24 -18.29 -26.22
CA ILE A 39 -46.22 -16.83 -26.07
C ILE A 39 -45.92 -16.43 -24.61
N VAL A 40 -46.57 -17.08 -23.63
CA VAL A 40 -46.30 -16.83 -22.22
C VAL A 40 -44.85 -17.18 -21.88
N SER A 41 -44.31 -18.29 -22.37
CA SER A 41 -42.91 -18.66 -22.14
C SER A 41 -41.93 -17.69 -22.80
N LEU A 42 -42.26 -17.14 -23.98
CA LEU A 42 -41.43 -16.15 -24.68
C LEU A 42 -41.43 -14.80 -23.96
N ILE A 43 -42.59 -14.39 -23.42
CA ILE A 43 -42.71 -13.18 -22.61
C ILE A 43 -41.93 -13.34 -21.31
N ASP A 44 -42.10 -14.47 -20.61
CA ASP A 44 -41.40 -14.77 -19.35
C ASP A 44 -39.88 -14.86 -19.58
N TRP A 45 -39.44 -15.49 -20.68
CA TRP A 45 -38.03 -15.51 -21.07
C TRP A 45 -37.49 -14.10 -21.36
N TYR A 46 -38.28 -13.23 -22.01
CA TYR A 46 -37.87 -11.86 -22.31
C TYR A 46 -37.79 -10.98 -21.06
N GLU A 47 -38.70 -11.16 -20.09
CA GLU A 47 -38.65 -10.50 -18.79
C GLU A 47 -37.41 -10.93 -17.99
N ARG A 48 -37.01 -12.21 -18.08
CA ARG A 48 -35.82 -12.76 -17.40
C ARG A 48 -34.51 -12.32 -18.05
N ALA A 49 -34.39 -12.39 -19.38
CA ALA A 49 -33.14 -12.23 -20.13
C ALA A 49 -32.52 -10.82 -20.12
N ASN A 50 -33.07 -9.89 -19.33
CA ASN A 50 -32.56 -8.53 -19.21
C ASN A 50 -32.45 -8.07 -17.74
N VAL A 51 -32.77 -8.92 -16.75
CA VAL A 51 -32.77 -8.47 -15.34
C VAL A 51 -31.34 -8.16 -14.91
N ALA A 52 -30.38 -9.07 -15.17
CA ALA A 52 -29.00 -8.86 -14.78
C ALA A 52 -28.37 -7.66 -15.53
N GLU A 53 -28.67 -7.52 -16.83
CA GLU A 53 -28.18 -6.39 -17.61
C GLU A 53 -28.74 -5.05 -17.13
N ASN A 54 -30.07 -4.97 -16.93
CA ASN A 54 -30.72 -3.75 -16.44
C ASN A 54 -30.21 -3.37 -15.04
N MET A 55 -30.05 -4.35 -14.16
CA MET A 55 -29.57 -4.13 -12.81
C MET A 55 -28.13 -3.60 -12.79
N LEU A 56 -27.24 -4.19 -13.58
CA LEU A 56 -25.89 -3.65 -13.77
C LEU A 56 -25.93 -2.26 -14.42
N ASP A 57 -26.77 -2.03 -15.41
CA ASP A 57 -26.88 -0.73 -16.07
C ASP A 57 -27.30 0.38 -15.10
N VAL A 58 -28.30 0.13 -14.23
CA VAL A 58 -28.70 1.07 -13.18
C VAL A 58 -27.52 1.37 -12.25
N LEU A 59 -26.81 0.33 -11.79
CA LEU A 59 -25.67 0.48 -10.89
C LEU A 59 -24.50 1.22 -11.56
N LEU A 60 -24.22 0.97 -12.84
CA LEU A 60 -22.98 1.44 -13.49
C LEU A 60 -23.15 2.75 -14.25
N LYS A 61 -24.36 3.04 -14.75
CA LYS A 61 -24.64 4.23 -15.57
C LYS A 61 -25.21 5.39 -14.76
N SER A 62 -25.60 5.18 -13.50
CA SER A 62 -26.09 6.23 -12.60
C SER A 62 -25.08 6.53 -11.49
N PRO A 63 -24.91 7.82 -11.10
CA PRO A 63 -24.20 8.15 -9.86
C PRO A 63 -25.03 7.82 -8.60
N GLY A 64 -26.31 7.47 -8.76
CA GLY A 64 -27.24 7.31 -7.64
C GLY A 64 -27.80 8.65 -7.18
N GLU A 65 -28.72 8.60 -6.23
CA GLU A 65 -29.39 9.77 -5.68
C GLU A 65 -29.40 9.70 -4.14
N PRO A 66 -28.83 10.71 -3.45
CA PRO A 66 -28.01 11.79 -3.99
C PRO A 66 -26.67 11.30 -4.58
N GLU A 67 -26.02 12.07 -5.47
CA GLU A 67 -24.78 11.62 -6.16
C GLU A 67 -23.63 11.28 -5.21
N ASP A 68 -23.60 11.84 -4.00
CA ASP A 68 -22.59 11.66 -2.97
C ASP A 68 -23.08 10.81 -1.79
N TRP A 69 -24.07 9.94 -2.02
CA TRP A 69 -24.67 9.06 -0.99
C TRP A 69 -23.64 8.25 -0.18
N HIS A 70 -22.45 7.99 -0.72
CA HIS A 70 -21.37 7.32 0.01
C HIS A 70 -20.84 8.14 1.20
N LEU A 71 -21.11 9.44 1.30
CA LEU A 71 -20.76 10.24 2.47
C LEU A 71 -21.75 10.02 3.63
N ASP A 72 -23.02 9.76 3.30
CA ASP A 72 -24.12 9.58 4.26
C ASP A 72 -25.16 8.59 3.68
N ILE A 73 -25.01 7.31 4.04
CA ILE A 73 -25.83 6.21 3.51
C ILE A 73 -27.31 6.37 3.92
N SER A 74 -27.59 7.07 5.02
CA SER A 74 -28.96 7.26 5.52
C SER A 74 -29.86 8.06 4.58
N LYS A 75 -29.26 8.83 3.65
CA LYS A 75 -29.96 9.64 2.64
C LYS A 75 -30.11 8.94 1.30
N LEU A 76 -29.68 7.69 1.19
CA LEU A 76 -29.70 6.94 -0.07
C LEU A 76 -31.13 6.66 -0.54
N GLU A 77 -31.47 7.19 -1.70
CA GLU A 77 -32.73 6.93 -2.38
C GLU A 77 -32.55 5.92 -3.51
N VAL A 78 -31.53 6.13 -4.36
CA VAL A 78 -31.23 5.28 -5.52
C VAL A 78 -29.76 4.88 -5.52
N VAL A 79 -29.48 3.58 -5.62
CA VAL A 79 -28.12 3.06 -5.71
C VAL A 79 -27.54 3.31 -7.10
N GLY A 80 -26.37 3.91 -7.15
CA GLY A 80 -25.58 4.05 -8.37
C GLY A 80 -24.11 4.25 -8.02
N LEU A 81 -23.21 3.68 -8.82
CA LEU A 81 -21.77 3.57 -8.57
C LEU A 81 -20.95 4.54 -9.41
N ARG A 82 -21.55 5.16 -10.41
CA ARG A 82 -20.81 6.07 -11.29
C ARG A 82 -20.24 7.25 -10.48
N SER A 83 -19.04 7.66 -10.84
CA SER A 83 -18.46 8.88 -10.32
C SER A 83 -19.29 10.10 -10.75
N SER A 84 -19.42 11.07 -9.86
CA SER A 84 -19.97 12.39 -10.18
C SER A 84 -19.01 13.22 -11.02
N ASN A 85 -17.70 12.98 -10.90
CA ASN A 85 -16.65 13.73 -11.60
C ASN A 85 -16.28 13.12 -12.96
N ARG A 86 -16.44 11.81 -13.12
CA ARG A 86 -16.04 11.08 -14.35
C ARG A 86 -17.14 10.12 -14.80
N SER A 87 -17.85 10.48 -15.86
CA SER A 87 -18.96 9.70 -16.41
C SER A 87 -18.61 8.31 -16.93
N TYR A 88 -17.31 8.01 -17.12
CA TYR A 88 -16.81 6.73 -17.61
C TYR A 88 -16.19 5.86 -16.50
N ALA A 89 -16.17 6.33 -15.24
CA ALA A 89 -15.56 5.61 -14.13
C ALA A 89 -16.56 5.43 -12.97
N LEU A 90 -16.35 4.37 -12.19
CA LEU A 90 -17.05 4.15 -10.93
C LEU A 90 -16.28 4.77 -9.76
N ASP A 91 -17.01 5.24 -8.75
CA ASP A 91 -16.43 5.75 -7.52
C ASP A 91 -16.03 4.59 -6.58
N TYR A 92 -14.75 4.54 -6.19
CA TYR A 92 -14.24 3.51 -5.28
C TYR A 92 -14.96 3.47 -3.94
N LEU A 93 -15.27 4.61 -3.32
CA LEU A 93 -15.90 4.66 -2.00
C LEU A 93 -17.35 4.17 -2.06
N LYS A 94 -18.05 4.44 -3.16
CA LYS A 94 -19.39 3.86 -3.40
C LYS A 94 -19.32 2.34 -3.50
N VAL A 95 -18.38 1.81 -4.28
CA VAL A 95 -18.18 0.37 -4.43
C VAL A 95 -17.89 -0.29 -3.08
N MET A 96 -17.01 0.30 -2.26
CA MET A 96 -16.68 -0.26 -0.94
C MET A 96 -17.85 -0.22 0.06
N LYS A 97 -18.88 0.58 -0.18
CA LYS A 97 -20.09 0.67 0.66
C LYS A 97 -21.25 -0.20 0.19
N LEU A 98 -21.13 -0.88 -0.96
CA LEU A 98 -22.20 -1.73 -1.52
C LEU A 98 -22.69 -2.83 -0.57
N SER A 99 -21.81 -3.37 0.27
CA SER A 99 -22.15 -4.44 1.21
C SER A 99 -22.87 -3.93 2.48
N SER A 100 -23.13 -2.62 2.57
CA SER A 100 -23.86 -2.05 3.71
C SER A 100 -25.33 -2.48 3.64
N PRO A 101 -25.96 -2.91 4.75
CA PRO A 101 -27.34 -3.42 4.74
C PRO A 101 -28.37 -2.46 4.12
N GLU A 102 -28.21 -1.15 4.36
CA GLU A 102 -29.07 -0.10 3.80
C GLU A 102 -28.96 -0.03 2.27
N VAL A 103 -27.74 -0.16 1.73
CA VAL A 103 -27.48 -0.16 0.29
C VAL A 103 -28.02 -1.43 -0.35
N ILE A 104 -27.80 -2.59 0.30
CA ILE A 104 -28.34 -3.87 -0.19
C ILE A 104 -29.87 -3.82 -0.23
N GLY A 105 -30.51 -3.27 0.81
CA GLY A 105 -31.96 -3.09 0.86
C GLY A 105 -32.51 -2.34 -0.35
N LYS A 106 -31.81 -1.29 -0.79
CA LYS A 106 -32.16 -0.52 -2.00
C LYS A 106 -31.79 -1.24 -3.31
N ALA A 107 -30.76 -2.08 -3.30
CA ALA A 107 -30.38 -2.89 -4.46
C ALA A 107 -31.41 -4.00 -4.76
N ILE A 108 -32.15 -4.48 -3.75
CA ILE A 108 -33.26 -5.44 -3.91
C ILE A 108 -34.37 -4.86 -4.80
N ASP A 109 -34.65 -3.56 -4.67
CA ASP A 109 -35.67 -2.90 -5.51
C ASP A 109 -35.29 -2.94 -7.00
N ILE A 110 -33.99 -3.01 -7.31
CA ILE A 110 -33.46 -3.09 -8.68
C ILE A 110 -33.54 -4.52 -9.24
N SER A 111 -33.53 -5.55 -8.39
CA SER A 111 -33.59 -6.94 -8.82
C SER A 111 -34.99 -7.40 -9.24
N ASN A 112 -36.01 -6.54 -9.16
CA ASN A 112 -37.42 -6.88 -9.42
C ASN A 112 -37.90 -8.10 -8.61
N GLY A 113 -37.40 -8.25 -7.38
CA GLY A 113 -37.75 -9.37 -6.49
C GLY A 113 -37.06 -10.69 -6.85
N LYS A 114 -36.10 -10.69 -7.77
CA LYS A 114 -35.25 -11.84 -8.09
C LYS A 114 -34.11 -11.97 -7.08
N ASP A 115 -33.66 -13.20 -6.90
CA ASP A 115 -32.47 -13.50 -6.13
C ASP A 115 -31.23 -13.13 -6.94
N PHE A 116 -30.19 -12.64 -6.26
CA PHE A 116 -28.97 -12.24 -6.95
C PHE A 116 -27.73 -12.34 -6.08
N MET A 117 -26.58 -12.45 -6.73
CA MET A 117 -25.25 -12.37 -6.11
C MET A 117 -24.39 -11.40 -6.88
N LEU A 118 -23.88 -10.38 -6.19
CA LEU A 118 -22.98 -9.39 -6.77
C LEU A 118 -21.56 -9.65 -6.26
N GLU A 119 -20.62 -9.79 -7.20
CA GLU A 119 -19.20 -9.95 -6.93
C GLU A 119 -18.42 -8.82 -7.60
N VAL A 120 -17.55 -8.18 -6.83
CA VAL A 120 -16.67 -7.12 -7.33
C VAL A 120 -15.22 -7.51 -7.10
N PHE A 121 -14.44 -7.45 -8.17
CA PHE A 121 -13.01 -7.74 -8.17
C PHE A 121 -12.26 -6.44 -8.50
N LEU A 122 -11.51 -5.93 -7.53
CA LEU A 122 -10.70 -4.74 -7.68
C LEU A 122 -9.22 -5.11 -7.76
N SER A 123 -8.46 -4.33 -8.53
CA SER A 123 -7.01 -4.38 -8.41
C SER A 123 -6.58 -4.00 -6.99
N ARG A 124 -5.59 -4.70 -6.44
CA ARG A 124 -5.13 -4.48 -5.06
C ARG A 124 -3.62 -4.48 -4.95
N TYR A 125 -3.12 -3.68 -4.01
CA TYR A 125 -1.76 -3.75 -3.53
C TYR A 125 -1.72 -4.61 -2.27
N ASN A 126 -0.66 -5.39 -2.12
CA ASN A 126 -0.29 -5.98 -0.84
C ASN A 126 1.17 -5.59 -0.57
N VAL A 127 1.39 -4.87 0.52
CA VAL A 127 2.71 -4.41 0.94
C VAL A 127 3.22 -5.22 2.12
N SER A 128 4.53 -5.44 2.18
CA SER A 128 5.16 -6.11 3.31
C SER A 128 6.55 -5.57 3.59
N ILE A 129 6.96 -5.71 4.86
CA ILE A 129 8.28 -5.34 5.36
C ILE A 129 8.93 -6.61 5.89
N ASN A 130 9.99 -7.06 5.21
CA ASN A 130 10.74 -8.26 5.59
C ASN A 130 12.10 -7.86 6.18
N GLY A 131 12.31 -8.16 7.46
CA GLY A 131 13.54 -7.78 8.19
C GLY A 131 13.30 -6.65 9.18
N THR A 132 14.39 -6.06 9.70
CA THR A 132 14.34 -5.03 10.73
C THR A 132 14.87 -3.70 10.21
N PHE A 133 14.19 -2.61 10.57
CA PHE A 133 14.72 -1.26 10.36
C PHE A 133 15.99 -1.03 11.18
N PRO A 134 16.97 -0.28 10.65
CA PRO A 134 18.18 0.02 11.40
C PRO A 134 17.89 0.76 12.70
N ARG A 135 18.41 0.25 13.83
CA ARG A 135 18.45 1.03 15.07
C ARG A 135 19.56 2.08 14.97
N VAL A 136 19.28 3.28 15.46
CA VAL A 136 20.26 4.38 15.50
C VAL A 136 20.80 4.53 16.92
N TYR A 137 22.10 4.32 17.08
CA TYR A 137 22.83 4.49 18.34
C TYR A 137 23.37 5.92 18.49
N LEU A 138 23.87 6.50 17.40
CA LEU A 138 24.34 7.89 17.33
C LEU A 138 23.86 8.52 16.03
N ALA A 139 23.33 9.75 16.11
CA ALA A 139 22.83 10.50 14.97
C ALA A 139 23.58 11.84 14.86
N ASN A 140 24.56 11.91 13.96
CA ASN A 140 25.32 13.12 13.63
C ASN A 140 25.85 13.87 14.87
N VAL A 141 26.46 13.14 15.81
CA VAL A 141 27.02 13.73 17.03
C VAL A 141 28.41 14.27 16.73
N THR A 142 28.63 15.56 16.97
CA THR A 142 29.93 16.19 16.77
C THR A 142 30.76 16.19 18.06
N PHE A 143 31.99 15.66 17.97
CA PHE A 143 32.98 15.65 19.03
C PHE A 143 34.04 16.73 18.78
N GLY A 144 34.53 17.35 19.85
CA GLY A 144 35.64 18.32 19.81
C GLY A 144 35.28 19.77 19.44
N LEU A 145 34.00 20.10 19.18
CA LEU A 145 33.57 21.46 18.81
C LEU A 145 33.63 22.45 19.99
N ASP A 146 33.21 22.02 21.18
CA ASP A 146 33.01 22.90 22.35
C ASP A 146 34.18 22.95 23.33
N ASN A 147 35.34 22.36 22.97
CA ASN A 147 36.47 22.21 23.90
C ASN A 147 37.42 23.43 23.88
N PRO A 148 37.48 24.26 24.95
CA PRO A 148 38.30 25.48 24.98
C PRO A 148 39.81 25.21 24.89
N SER A 149 40.22 23.98 25.20
CA SER A 149 41.61 23.50 25.25
C SER A 149 42.05 22.75 23.97
N GLY A 150 41.30 22.87 22.88
CA GLY A 150 41.70 22.40 21.54
C GLY A 150 41.33 20.93 21.28
N GLY A 151 40.13 20.73 20.70
CA GLY A 151 39.61 19.49 20.10
C GLY A 151 39.49 18.26 21.02
N ALA A 152 39.17 17.09 20.45
CA ALA A 152 38.83 15.86 21.17
C ALA A 152 40.03 14.93 21.51
N ASN A 153 39.84 14.04 22.48
CA ASN A 153 40.64 12.81 22.65
C ASN A 153 39.78 11.62 22.20
N PHE A 154 39.52 11.58 20.90
CA PHE A 154 38.57 10.69 20.27
C PHE A 154 39.15 9.30 20.05
N ARG A 155 38.38 8.27 20.40
CA ARG A 155 38.74 6.87 20.22
C ARG A 155 37.56 6.04 19.73
N VAL A 156 37.86 5.15 18.80
CA VAL A 156 36.98 4.02 18.47
C VAL A 156 37.81 2.75 18.60
N GLU A 157 37.42 1.90 19.55
CA GLU A 157 38.16 0.72 19.98
C GLU A 157 37.20 -0.35 20.51
N SER A 158 37.66 -1.59 20.72
CA SER A 158 36.88 -2.57 21.48
C SER A 158 36.59 -2.04 22.90
N PRO A 159 35.49 -2.42 23.58
CA PRO A 159 35.18 -1.99 24.94
C PRO A 159 36.29 -2.24 25.98
N ASP A 160 37.18 -3.19 25.73
CA ASP A 160 38.36 -3.49 26.57
C ASP A 160 39.62 -2.68 26.18
N GLY A 161 39.51 -1.75 25.23
CA GLY A 161 40.58 -0.88 24.75
C GLY A 161 41.51 -1.48 23.71
N ARG A 162 41.23 -2.69 23.21
CA ARG A 162 42.01 -3.34 22.13
C ARG A 162 41.56 -2.90 20.73
N ASP A 163 42.30 -3.34 19.72
CA ASP A 163 41.87 -3.25 18.32
C ASP A 163 40.53 -4.00 18.15
N PHE A 164 39.71 -3.56 17.20
CA PHE A 164 38.45 -4.19 16.90
C PHE A 164 38.36 -4.59 15.42
N THR A 165 37.47 -5.52 15.13
CA THR A 165 37.30 -6.14 13.83
C THR A 165 36.16 -5.51 13.04
N VAL A 166 36.36 -5.39 11.73
CA VAL A 166 35.37 -4.86 10.78
C VAL A 166 35.21 -5.79 9.59
N SER A 167 33.99 -5.87 9.05
CA SER A 167 33.68 -6.58 7.81
C SER A 167 33.72 -5.69 6.57
N TYR A 168 33.78 -4.37 6.77
CA TYR A 168 33.79 -3.37 5.70
C TYR A 168 34.52 -2.12 6.15
N ILE A 169 35.30 -1.51 5.24
CA ILE A 169 35.79 -0.14 5.39
C ILE A 169 35.71 0.62 4.06
N LEU A 170 35.34 1.89 4.12
CA LEU A 170 35.39 2.84 3.03
C LEU A 170 36.02 4.12 3.53
N LEU A 171 37.05 4.59 2.83
CA LEU A 171 37.64 5.91 3.05
C LEU A 171 37.41 6.78 1.82
N ARG A 172 36.95 8.01 2.04
CA ARG A 172 36.77 8.99 0.97
C ARG A 172 37.64 10.21 1.20
N ARG A 173 38.28 10.65 0.12
CA ARG A 173 39.06 11.88 0.04
C ARG A 173 38.17 13.10 -0.21
N SER A 174 38.68 14.28 0.13
CA SER A 174 38.03 15.56 -0.12
C SER A 174 37.77 15.87 -1.60
N ASP A 175 38.48 15.21 -2.52
CA ASP A 175 38.25 15.30 -3.97
C ASP A 175 37.19 14.31 -4.50
N GLY A 176 36.61 13.48 -3.63
CA GLY A 176 35.62 12.45 -3.98
C GLY A 176 36.21 11.07 -4.28
N THR A 177 37.53 10.89 -4.29
CA THR A 177 38.16 9.57 -4.51
C THR A 177 37.85 8.63 -3.34
N GLU A 178 37.40 7.42 -3.64
CA GLU A 178 37.05 6.39 -2.65
C GLU A 178 38.03 5.22 -2.68
N TYR A 179 38.25 4.63 -1.50
CA TYR A 179 39.05 3.42 -1.29
C TYR A 179 38.26 2.48 -0.40
N GLU A 180 37.99 1.28 -0.91
CA GLU A 180 37.17 0.28 -0.22
C GLU A 180 38.00 -0.97 0.12
N ASN A 181 37.82 -1.50 1.34
CA ASN A 181 38.41 -2.76 1.81
C ASN A 181 39.91 -2.86 1.50
N GLU A 182 40.34 -3.81 0.66
CA GLU A 182 41.75 -4.03 0.29
C GLU A 182 42.42 -2.80 -0.35
N GLU A 183 41.65 -1.91 -0.96
CA GLU A 183 42.21 -0.69 -1.54
C GLU A 183 42.73 0.28 -0.48
N VAL A 184 42.17 0.23 0.73
CA VAL A 184 42.65 1.01 1.87
C VAL A 184 44.07 0.61 2.24
N CYS A 185 44.45 -0.67 2.09
CA CYS A 185 45.81 -1.14 2.35
C CYS A 185 46.86 -0.41 1.51
N LYS A 186 46.50 0.03 0.30
CA LYS A 186 47.40 0.77 -0.62
C LYS A 186 47.77 2.16 -0.09
N LEU A 187 46.98 2.71 0.85
CA LEU A 187 47.20 4.02 1.45
C LEU A 187 48.14 3.96 2.66
N VAL A 188 48.30 2.80 3.27
CA VAL A 188 49.00 2.65 4.55
C VAL A 188 50.51 2.50 4.32
N LYS A 189 51.31 3.28 5.05
CA LYS A 189 52.77 3.09 5.14
C LYS A 189 53.09 2.56 6.54
N GLY A 190 53.36 1.26 6.64
CA GLY A 190 53.44 0.56 7.93
C GLY A 190 52.05 0.18 8.42
N ASN A 191 51.72 0.49 9.68
CA ASN A 191 50.43 0.15 10.29
C ASN A 191 49.55 1.36 10.59
N VAL A 192 50.00 2.60 10.31
CA VAL A 192 49.28 3.81 10.71
C VAL A 192 48.93 4.66 9.50
N LEU A 193 47.66 5.02 9.37
CA LEU A 193 47.15 5.96 8.38
C LEU A 193 46.66 7.23 9.08
N LYS A 194 47.24 8.37 8.72
CA LYS A 194 46.79 9.70 9.18
C LYS A 194 45.73 10.23 8.24
N LEU A 195 44.61 10.71 8.79
CA LEU A 195 43.45 11.11 7.99
C LEU A 195 43.47 12.61 7.65
N GLY A 196 44.09 13.46 8.48
CA GLY A 196 44.30 14.88 8.23
C GLY A 196 45.60 15.24 7.49
N ASN A 197 45.64 16.44 6.93
CA ASN A 197 46.77 17.02 6.21
C ASN A 197 47.68 17.90 7.11
N LYS A 198 48.04 17.41 8.31
CA LYS A 198 48.83 18.20 9.28
C LYS A 198 50.28 18.47 8.83
N ASN A 199 50.81 17.68 7.89
CA ASN A 199 52.23 17.67 7.55
C ASN A 199 52.57 18.06 6.11
N ASN A 200 51.60 18.22 5.18
CA ASN A 200 51.96 18.54 3.80
C ASN A 200 52.03 20.07 3.64
N LYS A 201 53.23 20.55 3.30
CA LYS A 201 53.52 21.97 3.04
C LYS A 201 52.90 22.51 1.74
N LYS A 202 52.08 21.71 1.04
CA LYS A 202 51.37 22.10 -0.17
C LYS A 202 49.89 22.25 0.15
N GLU A 203 49.35 23.45 -0.07
CA GLU A 203 47.96 23.79 0.24
C GLU A 203 46.92 22.97 -0.55
N ASP A 204 47.33 22.32 -1.65
CA ASP A 204 46.45 21.62 -2.61
C ASP A 204 46.27 20.10 -2.42
N GLU A 205 46.81 19.49 -1.36
CA GLU A 205 46.70 18.03 -1.22
C GLU A 205 45.40 17.59 -0.55
N SER A 206 44.60 16.85 -1.33
CA SER A 206 43.39 16.12 -0.93
C SER A 206 43.65 15.21 0.28
N TYR A 207 42.73 15.21 1.25
CA TYR A 207 42.84 14.48 2.53
C TYR A 207 41.63 13.58 2.76
N ILE A 208 41.75 12.60 3.66
CA ILE A 208 40.61 11.75 4.00
C ILE A 208 39.68 12.56 4.91
N ASN A 209 38.47 12.83 4.43
CA ASN A 209 37.48 13.61 5.16
C ASN A 209 36.28 12.78 5.60
N TYR A 210 36.20 11.52 5.16
CA TYR A 210 35.11 10.62 5.50
C TYR A 210 35.59 9.17 5.62
N MET A 211 35.03 8.47 6.59
CA MET A 211 35.23 7.05 6.81
C MET A 211 33.89 6.38 7.15
N LYS A 212 33.69 5.19 6.62
CA LYS A 212 32.58 4.28 6.98
C LYS A 212 33.14 2.90 7.27
N ILE A 213 32.68 2.29 8.36
CA ILE A 213 33.06 0.93 8.75
C ILE A 213 31.83 0.13 9.18
N ILE A 214 31.88 -1.19 9.05
CA ILE A 214 30.88 -2.11 9.64
C ILE A 214 31.58 -3.02 10.63
N THR A 215 31.19 -2.94 11.90
CA THR A 215 31.82 -3.69 12.99
C THR A 215 31.41 -5.16 12.99
N THR A 216 32.31 -6.07 13.33
CA THR A 216 32.00 -7.50 13.54
C THR A 216 31.96 -7.89 15.01
N GLU A 217 32.29 -6.96 15.90
CA GLU A 217 32.20 -7.12 17.35
C GLU A 217 31.66 -5.85 18.03
N SER A 218 31.38 -5.93 19.33
CA SER A 218 30.98 -4.74 20.09
C SER A 218 32.10 -3.71 20.07
N THR A 219 31.76 -2.45 19.83
CA THR A 219 32.74 -1.37 19.64
C THR A 219 32.36 -0.18 20.53
N SER A 220 33.36 0.48 21.11
CA SER A 220 33.23 1.65 21.96
C SER A 220 33.61 2.90 21.17
N ILE A 221 32.76 3.94 21.21
CA ILE A 221 33.01 5.28 20.66
C ILE A 221 33.10 6.24 21.85
N ASP A 222 34.22 6.94 21.99
CA ASP A 222 34.52 7.72 23.19
C ASP A 222 35.29 9.01 22.87
N ASP A 223 35.05 10.05 23.66
CA ASP A 223 35.92 11.23 23.78
C ASP A 223 36.43 11.30 25.21
N LYS A 224 37.66 10.84 25.44
CA LYS A 224 38.28 10.75 26.77
C LYS A 224 38.51 12.12 27.44
N LYS A 225 38.25 13.23 26.76
CA LYS A 225 38.24 14.57 27.37
C LYS A 225 36.87 14.97 27.92
N ASP A 226 35.79 14.34 27.45
CA ASP A 226 34.44 14.56 27.95
C ASP A 226 34.16 13.57 29.09
N ASP A 227 33.45 14.00 30.14
CA ASP A 227 33.09 13.14 31.28
C ASP A 227 31.93 12.19 30.94
N ARG A 228 31.50 12.15 29.67
CA ARG A 228 30.44 11.26 29.20
C ARG A 228 30.92 9.81 29.17
N PRO A 229 30.05 8.85 29.53
CA PRO A 229 30.38 7.44 29.35
C PRO A 229 30.57 7.10 27.86
N PRO A 230 31.44 6.13 27.54
CA PRO A 230 31.61 5.67 26.18
C PRO A 230 30.31 5.09 25.62
N ILE A 231 30.06 5.34 24.34
CA ILE A 231 28.93 4.73 23.64
C ILE A 231 29.36 3.36 23.12
N ILE A 232 28.74 2.31 23.66
CA ILE A 232 28.97 0.94 23.22
C ILE A 232 27.93 0.56 22.18
N VAL A 233 28.39 0.20 20.98
CA VAL A 233 27.55 -0.28 19.88
C VAL A 233 27.77 -1.78 19.66
N PRO A 234 26.72 -2.55 19.31
CA PRO A 234 26.83 -3.99 19.10
C PRO A 234 27.55 -4.34 17.78
N PRO A 235 27.88 -5.64 17.56
CA PRO A 235 28.31 -6.14 16.25
C PRO A 235 27.28 -5.83 15.16
N GLY A 236 27.74 -5.66 13.92
CA GLY A 236 26.88 -5.31 12.79
C GLY A 236 26.49 -3.83 12.76
N THR A 237 27.25 -2.96 13.43
CA THR A 237 27.00 -1.51 13.43
C THR A 237 27.81 -0.84 12.33
N VAL A 238 27.13 -0.04 11.50
CA VAL A 238 27.76 0.95 10.63
C VAL A 238 28.20 2.13 11.49
N ILE A 239 29.48 2.51 11.42
CA ILE A 239 29.99 3.76 12.00
C ILE A 239 30.48 4.64 10.86
N GLU A 240 29.90 5.83 10.74
CA GLU A 240 30.31 6.87 9.78
C GLU A 240 30.96 8.03 10.53
N ILE A 241 32.13 8.47 10.07
CA ILE A 241 32.91 9.55 10.68
C ILE A 241 33.25 10.57 9.60
N PHE A 242 32.72 11.79 9.78
CA PHE A 242 33.08 12.96 8.97
C PHE A 242 34.10 13.80 9.72
N ILE A 243 35.23 14.08 9.09
CA ILE A 243 36.32 14.88 9.66
C ILE A 243 36.13 16.31 9.20
N LEU A 244 35.86 17.22 10.15
CA LEU A 244 35.49 18.60 9.84
C LEU A 244 36.72 19.53 9.71
N ASN A 245 37.86 19.13 10.26
CA ASN A 245 39.08 19.93 10.26
C ASN A 245 40.18 19.30 9.36
N LYS A 246 40.64 20.04 8.34
CA LYS A 246 41.68 19.57 7.39
C LYS A 246 42.98 19.13 8.06
N THR A 247 43.37 19.76 9.17
CA THR A 247 44.61 19.49 9.91
C THR A 247 44.42 18.48 11.05
N SER A 248 43.42 17.60 10.93
CA SER A 248 43.04 16.65 11.98
C SER A 248 44.19 15.74 12.45
N ASP A 249 44.26 15.54 13.76
CA ASP A 249 45.16 14.58 14.42
C ASP A 249 44.59 13.14 14.46
N LEU A 250 43.48 12.90 13.76
CA LEU A 250 42.86 11.58 13.68
C LEU A 250 43.69 10.61 12.82
N GLN A 251 43.87 9.40 13.34
CA GLN A 251 44.60 8.33 12.70
C GLN A 251 43.93 6.96 12.91
N ILE A 252 44.17 6.06 11.97
CA ILE A 252 43.77 4.65 12.04
C ILE A 252 45.04 3.82 12.22
N ASN A 253 45.05 2.96 13.22
CA ASN A 253 46.08 1.95 13.41
C ASN A 253 45.52 0.60 12.95
N PHE A 254 46.19 -0.06 12.02
CA PHE A 254 45.81 -1.33 11.39
C PHE A 254 46.66 -2.49 11.92
N ASN A 255 46.11 -3.69 11.90
CA ASN A 255 46.79 -4.89 12.39
C ASN A 255 46.37 -6.18 11.65
N PRO A 256 47.05 -6.59 10.56
CA PRO A 256 48.07 -5.87 9.79
C PRO A 256 47.47 -4.97 8.70
N CYS A 257 46.21 -5.19 8.31
CA CYS A 257 45.48 -4.28 7.40
C CYS A 257 44.06 -3.98 7.92
N TRP A 258 43.09 -3.78 7.03
CA TRP A 258 41.85 -3.07 7.29
C TRP A 258 40.86 -3.83 8.16
N GLN A 259 40.96 -5.16 8.24
CA GLN A 259 40.02 -6.01 8.97
C GLN A 259 40.11 -5.83 10.49
N THR A 260 41.24 -5.38 11.01
CA THR A 260 41.46 -5.18 12.45
C THR A 260 42.13 -3.84 12.64
N LEU A 261 41.43 -2.93 13.30
CA LEU A 261 41.85 -1.54 13.39
C LEU A 261 41.50 -0.91 14.73
N LYS A 262 42.12 0.25 14.97
CA LYS A 262 41.85 1.12 16.11
C LYS A 262 41.95 2.57 15.67
N ILE A 263 40.90 3.34 15.92
CA ILE A 263 40.84 4.77 15.54
C ILE A 263 41.16 5.60 16.76
N THR A 264 42.13 6.51 16.62
CA THR A 264 42.59 7.36 17.73
C THR A 264 42.90 8.76 17.21
N GLY A 265 42.69 9.77 18.04
CA GLY A 265 43.16 11.12 17.77
C GLY A 265 43.12 11.97 19.03
N GLN A 266 44.16 12.77 19.25
CA GLN A 266 44.26 13.64 20.43
C GLN A 266 44.67 15.04 20.01
N GLY A 267 43.97 16.05 20.54
CA GLY A 267 44.26 17.45 20.25
C GLY A 267 43.34 17.94 19.14
N ASN A 268 43.89 18.33 17.98
CA ASN A 268 43.10 18.94 16.90
C ASN A 268 42.23 17.88 16.18
N VAL A 269 41.14 17.44 16.79
CA VAL A 269 40.18 16.48 16.22
C VAL A 269 38.78 17.06 16.37
N VAL A 270 38.11 17.28 15.24
CA VAL A 270 36.71 17.67 15.19
C VAL A 270 36.01 16.74 14.20
N VAL A 271 35.14 15.88 14.72
CA VAL A 271 34.48 14.84 13.92
C VAL A 271 32.99 14.77 14.20
N THR A 272 32.20 14.52 13.16
CA THR A 272 30.78 14.15 13.30
C THR A 272 30.64 12.66 13.08
N VAL A 273 30.01 11.98 14.05
CA VAL A 273 29.86 10.53 14.06
C VAL A 273 28.40 10.13 14.03
N SER A 274 28.08 9.15 13.18
CA SER A 274 26.81 8.44 13.15
C SER A 274 27.05 6.95 13.32
N ALA A 275 26.19 6.28 14.08
CA ALA A 275 26.29 4.85 14.34
C ALA A 275 24.89 4.21 14.31
N TYR A 276 24.71 3.19 13.48
CA TYR A 276 23.41 2.54 13.26
C TYR A 276 23.58 1.10 12.75
N ASP A 277 22.57 0.24 12.89
CA ASP A 277 22.66 -1.15 12.40
C ASP A 277 22.90 -1.21 10.88
N SER A 278 23.67 -2.19 10.42
CA SER A 278 23.94 -2.41 8.99
C SER A 278 22.80 -3.06 8.22
N THR A 279 21.76 -3.52 8.91
CA THR A 279 20.62 -4.21 8.31
C THR A 279 19.54 -3.24 7.88
N VAL A 280 19.08 -3.37 6.64
CA VAL A 280 17.89 -2.68 6.14
C VAL A 280 16.83 -3.73 5.77
N PRO A 281 15.55 -3.46 6.03
CA PRO A 281 14.47 -4.36 5.65
C PRO A 281 14.24 -4.31 4.14
N ASN A 282 13.78 -5.42 3.58
CA ASN A 282 13.28 -5.46 2.23
C ASN A 282 11.82 -5.00 2.22
N ILE A 283 11.53 -3.94 1.47
CA ILE A 283 10.18 -3.37 1.34
C ILE A 283 9.59 -3.89 0.03
N LEU A 284 8.51 -4.65 0.13
CA LEU A 284 7.88 -5.32 -1.00
C LEU A 284 6.48 -4.75 -1.24
N GLY A 285 6.11 -4.71 -2.51
CA GLY A 285 4.79 -4.26 -2.95
C GLY A 285 4.35 -5.04 -4.16
N ASN A 286 3.29 -5.82 -4.00
CA ASN A 286 2.73 -6.63 -5.08
C ASN A 286 1.41 -6.03 -5.53
N TYR A 287 1.35 -5.61 -6.79
CA TYR A 287 0.11 -5.17 -7.44
C TYR A 287 -0.53 -6.34 -8.17
N THR A 288 -1.75 -6.68 -7.79
CA THR A 288 -2.54 -7.72 -8.46
C THR A 288 -3.67 -7.05 -9.22
N PHE A 289 -3.69 -7.22 -10.54
CA PHE A 289 -4.75 -6.69 -11.41
C PHE A 289 -6.08 -7.40 -11.17
N ALA A 290 -7.20 -6.68 -11.31
CA ALA A 290 -8.55 -7.22 -11.14
C ALA A 290 -8.82 -8.51 -11.91
N GLN A 291 -8.29 -8.67 -13.13
CA GLN A 291 -8.42 -9.89 -13.93
C GLN A 291 -7.78 -11.11 -13.24
N VAL A 292 -6.63 -10.91 -12.58
CA VAL A 292 -5.94 -11.98 -11.85
C VAL A 292 -6.69 -12.31 -10.56
N VAL A 293 -7.23 -11.31 -9.87
CA VAL A 293 -8.05 -11.51 -8.66
C VAL A 293 -9.32 -12.29 -9.00
N GLU A 294 -9.97 -11.97 -10.12
CA GLU A 294 -11.14 -12.70 -10.63
C GLU A 294 -10.80 -14.16 -10.95
N LEU A 295 -9.69 -14.43 -11.64
CA LEU A 295 -9.26 -15.80 -11.96
C LEU A 295 -8.97 -16.65 -10.72
N GLN A 296 -8.67 -16.02 -9.59
CA GLN A 296 -8.47 -16.68 -8.31
C GLN A 296 -9.78 -16.93 -7.54
N ASP A 297 -10.91 -16.37 -8.00
CA ASP A 297 -12.23 -16.44 -7.35
C ASP A 297 -12.22 -15.86 -5.92
N ILE A 298 -11.48 -14.77 -5.73
CA ILE A 298 -11.38 -14.07 -4.44
C ILE A 298 -11.97 -12.65 -4.59
N PRO A 299 -13.31 -12.51 -4.55
CA PRO A 299 -13.94 -11.21 -4.71
C PRO A 299 -13.49 -10.24 -3.62
N THR A 300 -13.25 -8.99 -4.00
CA THR A 300 -12.98 -7.89 -3.07
C THR A 300 -14.21 -7.57 -2.24
N LEU A 301 -15.38 -7.67 -2.87
CA LEU A 301 -16.68 -7.56 -2.23
C LEU A 301 -17.61 -8.59 -2.86
N SER A 302 -18.34 -9.33 -2.03
CA SER A 302 -19.38 -10.25 -2.47
C SER A 302 -20.52 -10.24 -1.46
N PHE A 303 -21.75 -10.22 -1.97
CA PHE A 303 -22.95 -10.47 -1.18
C PHE A 303 -24.01 -11.10 -2.08
N SER A 304 -24.90 -11.88 -1.45
CA SER A 304 -26.06 -12.43 -2.13
C SER A 304 -27.34 -12.08 -1.39
N VAL A 305 -28.43 -12.00 -2.14
CA VAL A 305 -29.78 -11.80 -1.63
C VAL A 305 -30.64 -12.96 -2.12
N ILE A 306 -31.25 -13.66 -1.17
CA ILE A 306 -32.22 -14.74 -1.40
C ILE A 306 -33.52 -14.38 -0.68
N ASN A 307 -34.63 -14.33 -1.40
CA ASN A 307 -35.94 -13.91 -0.87
C ASN A 307 -35.89 -12.56 -0.12
N GLY A 308 -35.13 -11.61 -0.65
CA GLY A 308 -34.97 -10.28 -0.04
C GLY A 308 -34.11 -10.26 1.24
N THR A 309 -33.45 -11.37 1.58
CA THR A 309 -32.56 -11.48 2.75
C THR A 309 -31.12 -11.70 2.33
N VAL A 310 -30.18 -11.05 3.03
CA VAL A 310 -28.75 -11.20 2.73
C VAL A 310 -28.25 -12.56 3.21
N ILE A 311 -27.74 -13.37 2.28
CA ILE A 311 -27.16 -14.68 2.56
C ILE A 311 -25.67 -14.65 2.20
N ASN A 312 -24.84 -15.21 3.07
CA ASN A 312 -23.38 -15.31 2.86
C ASN A 312 -22.91 -16.78 2.80
N ASP A 313 -23.78 -17.74 3.13
CA ASP A 313 -23.43 -19.15 3.13
C ASP A 313 -23.44 -19.69 1.70
N LYS A 314 -22.25 -20.02 1.19
CA LYS A 314 -22.04 -20.52 -0.18
C LYS A 314 -22.87 -21.76 -0.48
N ILE A 315 -23.07 -22.66 0.49
CA ILE A 315 -23.84 -23.90 0.29
C ILE A 315 -25.33 -23.55 0.08
N ILE A 316 -25.85 -22.59 0.83
CA ILE A 316 -27.25 -22.15 0.68
C ILE A 316 -27.46 -21.46 -0.67
N ILE A 317 -26.50 -20.63 -1.09
CA ILE A 317 -26.52 -19.92 -2.37
C ILE A 317 -26.50 -20.91 -3.53
N GLU A 318 -25.53 -21.83 -3.56
CA GLU A 318 -25.41 -22.85 -4.59
C GLU A 318 -26.67 -23.72 -4.65
N ALA A 319 -27.18 -24.16 -3.51
CA ALA A 319 -28.40 -24.97 -3.46
C ALA A 319 -29.65 -24.20 -3.96
N SER A 320 -29.73 -22.89 -3.75
CA SER A 320 -30.82 -22.05 -4.30
C SER A 320 -30.70 -21.94 -5.82
N MET A 321 -29.50 -21.63 -6.32
CA MET A 321 -29.23 -21.55 -7.75
C MET A 321 -29.49 -22.88 -8.47
N GLU A 322 -29.14 -24.03 -7.87
CA GLU A 322 -29.40 -25.37 -8.43
C GLU A 322 -30.89 -25.72 -8.51
N ARG A 323 -31.71 -25.18 -7.60
CA ARG A 323 -33.17 -25.37 -7.64
C ARG A 323 -33.85 -24.43 -8.64
N SER A 324 -33.19 -23.35 -9.01
CA SER A 324 -33.76 -22.37 -9.93
C SER A 324 -33.94 -22.96 -11.34
N PRO A 325 -35.08 -22.72 -12.00
CA PRO A 325 -35.26 -23.06 -13.41
C PRO A 325 -34.40 -22.19 -14.35
N TRP A 326 -33.82 -21.10 -13.85
CA TRP A 326 -33.09 -20.11 -14.63
C TRP A 326 -32.00 -19.41 -13.80
N VAL A 327 -30.80 -19.33 -14.35
CA VAL A 327 -29.68 -18.57 -13.79
C VAL A 327 -29.05 -17.76 -14.92
N GLU A 328 -28.92 -16.46 -14.73
CA GLU A 328 -28.25 -15.53 -15.63
C GLU A 328 -27.00 -14.96 -14.97
N VAL A 329 -25.97 -14.74 -15.79
CA VAL A 329 -24.69 -14.17 -15.35
C VAL A 329 -24.32 -13.04 -16.27
N GLU A 330 -24.18 -11.85 -15.70
CA GLU A 330 -23.67 -10.70 -16.42
C GLU A 330 -22.35 -10.22 -15.82
N LYS A 331 -21.44 -9.84 -16.70
CA LYS A 331 -20.10 -9.39 -16.34
C LYS A 331 -19.77 -8.11 -17.07
N ARG A 332 -19.17 -7.15 -16.35
CA ARG A 332 -18.67 -5.90 -16.92
C ARG A 332 -17.27 -5.61 -16.42
N THR A 333 -16.38 -5.28 -17.35
CA THR A 333 -15.08 -4.69 -17.04
C THR A 333 -15.24 -3.17 -17.11
N VAL A 334 -14.91 -2.49 -16.03
CA VAL A 334 -15.14 -1.06 -15.86
C VAL A 334 -13.90 -0.37 -15.33
N SER A 335 -13.80 0.94 -15.54
CA SER A 335 -12.79 1.76 -14.86
C SER A 335 -13.31 2.19 -13.49
N ILE A 336 -12.46 2.09 -12.47
CA ILE A 336 -12.75 2.60 -11.13
C ILE A 336 -11.81 3.76 -10.84
N GLU A 337 -12.35 4.85 -10.32
CA GLU A 337 -11.57 5.95 -9.80
C GLU A 337 -11.31 5.77 -8.31
N THR A 338 -10.04 5.59 -7.97
CA THR A 338 -9.58 5.40 -6.60
C THR A 338 -8.85 6.65 -6.16
N PHE A 339 -9.37 7.29 -5.10
CA PHE A 339 -8.73 8.41 -4.44
C PHE A 339 -8.82 8.21 -2.93
N LEU A 340 -7.67 8.01 -2.29
CA LEU A 340 -7.60 7.86 -0.85
C LEU A 340 -6.72 8.97 -0.28
N TYR A 341 -7.26 9.68 0.71
CA TYR A 341 -6.54 10.69 1.46
C TYR A 341 -7.14 10.76 2.86
N ASP A 342 -6.74 9.83 3.71
CA ASP A 342 -7.15 9.73 5.10
C ASP A 342 -5.95 9.46 6.01
N LEU A 343 -5.31 10.54 6.47
CA LEU A 343 -4.20 10.47 7.42
C LEU A 343 -4.64 10.02 8.82
N SER A 344 -5.93 9.76 9.05
CA SER A 344 -6.49 9.18 10.28
C SER A 344 -6.69 7.65 10.21
N ALA A 345 -6.49 7.04 9.04
CA ALA A 345 -6.69 5.61 8.82
C ALA A 345 -5.86 4.72 9.78
N ASN A 346 -6.42 3.54 10.08
CA ASN A 346 -5.75 2.49 10.87
C ASN A 346 -4.64 1.79 10.06
N PRO A 347 -3.73 1.07 10.73
CA PRO A 347 -2.73 0.27 10.04
C PRO A 347 -3.35 -0.76 9.08
N SER A 348 -2.79 -0.89 7.88
CA SER A 348 -3.20 -1.86 6.87
C SER A 348 -2.05 -2.15 5.89
N SER A 349 -1.92 -3.42 5.51
CA SER A 349 -1.03 -3.87 4.43
C SER A 349 -1.68 -3.82 3.04
N GLU A 350 -2.96 -3.49 2.95
CA GLU A 350 -3.74 -3.53 1.71
C GLU A 350 -4.29 -2.14 1.35
N VAL A 351 -4.90 -1.46 2.33
CA VAL A 351 -5.57 -0.17 2.12
C VAL A 351 -4.62 0.98 2.47
N PRO A 352 -4.19 1.79 1.50
CA PRO A 352 -3.33 2.93 1.77
C PRO A 352 -4.12 4.09 2.40
N MET A 353 -3.44 4.89 3.20
CA MET A 353 -3.96 6.18 3.68
C MET A 353 -3.87 7.29 2.64
N ILE A 354 -2.92 7.19 1.71
CA ILE A 354 -2.79 8.09 0.56
C ILE A 354 -2.71 7.24 -0.68
N TYR A 355 -3.54 7.52 -1.68
CA TYR A 355 -3.47 6.88 -2.99
C TYR A 355 -4.01 7.80 -4.07
N GLY A 356 -3.21 7.99 -5.11
CA GLY A 356 -3.63 8.74 -6.29
C GLY A 356 -2.50 8.91 -7.30
N VAL A 357 -2.76 9.74 -8.30
CA VAL A 357 -1.75 10.21 -9.24
C VAL A 357 -1.46 11.69 -8.99
N LEU A 358 -0.21 12.10 -9.16
CA LEU A 358 0.13 13.52 -9.04
C LEU A 358 -0.41 14.30 -10.24
N ARG A 359 -1.11 15.40 -9.97
CA ARG A 359 -1.49 16.40 -10.99
C ARG A 359 -0.59 17.63 -10.99
N SER A 360 0.31 17.72 -10.02
CA SER A 360 1.31 18.77 -9.89
C SER A 360 2.49 18.25 -9.06
N GLN A 361 3.64 18.88 -9.18
CA GLN A 361 4.80 18.55 -8.34
C GLN A 361 4.50 18.81 -6.85
N LEU A 362 5.10 17.97 -5.99
CA LEU A 362 5.05 18.18 -4.54
C LEU A 362 5.82 19.46 -4.17
N PRO A 363 5.34 20.26 -3.19
CA PRO A 363 6.03 21.49 -2.79
C PRO A 363 7.46 21.23 -2.30
N ALA A 364 8.42 22.02 -2.81
CA ALA A 364 9.82 22.00 -2.40
C ALA A 364 9.94 22.50 -0.95
N GLY A 365 10.00 21.58 0.01
CA GLY A 365 9.97 21.88 1.45
C GLY A 365 8.77 21.31 2.19
N SER A 366 7.89 20.57 1.51
CA SER A 366 6.85 19.77 2.16
C SER A 366 7.47 18.67 3.02
N TYR A 367 6.85 18.38 4.15
CA TYR A 367 7.29 17.34 5.08
C TYR A 367 6.10 16.60 5.70
N LEU A 368 6.34 15.33 6.03
CA LEU A 368 5.50 14.54 6.91
C LEU A 368 5.86 14.89 8.36
N LYS A 369 4.90 15.35 9.13
CA LYS A 369 5.03 15.60 10.57
C LYS A 369 4.26 14.54 11.34
N ILE A 370 4.95 13.87 12.25
CA ILE A 370 4.36 12.89 13.14
C ILE A 370 4.48 13.40 14.57
N THR A 371 3.37 13.38 15.30
CA THR A 371 3.31 13.69 16.74
C THR A 371 2.90 12.43 17.48
N VAL A 372 3.61 12.08 18.55
CA VAL A 372 3.46 10.82 19.29
C VAL A 372 3.37 11.10 20.80
N PRO A 373 2.74 10.21 21.59
CA PRO A 373 2.70 10.35 23.05
C PRO A 373 4.08 10.23 23.70
N ASP A 374 4.17 10.62 24.96
CA ASP A 374 5.37 10.48 25.78
C ASP A 374 5.54 9.04 26.32
N LEU A 375 5.52 8.08 25.41
CA LEU A 375 5.62 6.65 25.70
C LEU A 375 6.50 5.96 24.63
N PRO A 376 7.23 4.89 24.97
CA PRO A 376 7.91 4.07 23.98
C PRO A 376 6.92 3.45 23.00
N GLY A 377 7.32 3.32 21.75
CA GLY A 377 6.49 2.75 20.70
C GLY A 377 7.11 2.96 19.33
N ASN A 378 6.50 2.36 18.32
CA ASN A 378 6.94 2.47 16.95
C ASN A 378 5.75 2.49 15.99
N MET A 379 5.99 3.01 14.80
CA MET A 379 5.08 2.90 13.67
C MET A 379 5.87 2.84 12.39
N SER A 380 5.41 2.04 11.44
CA SER A 380 6.05 1.89 10.15
C SER A 380 5.11 2.22 9.00
N PHE A 381 5.69 2.73 7.92
CA PHE A 381 5.00 3.07 6.70
C PHE A 381 5.68 2.40 5.52
N VAL A 382 4.88 2.05 4.52
CA VAL A 382 5.34 1.74 3.17
C VAL A 382 4.91 2.87 2.26
N VAL A 383 5.84 3.36 1.43
CA VAL A 383 5.62 4.44 0.49
C VAL A 383 5.89 3.91 -0.91
N LEU A 384 4.94 4.13 -1.82
CA LEU A 384 5.11 3.91 -3.25
C LEU A 384 5.26 5.27 -3.93
N SER A 385 6.27 5.40 -4.76
CA SER A 385 6.43 6.52 -5.68
C SER A 385 6.86 5.98 -7.04
N LYS A 386 6.06 6.24 -8.09
CA LYS A 386 6.22 5.59 -9.41
C LYS A 386 6.08 4.07 -9.30
N SER A 387 7.22 3.38 -9.29
CA SER A 387 7.39 1.94 -9.12
C SER A 387 8.28 1.60 -7.91
N ASP A 388 8.86 2.60 -7.26
CA ASP A 388 9.82 2.44 -6.19
C ASP A 388 9.09 2.34 -4.85
N MET A 389 9.48 1.34 -4.06
CA MET A 389 8.99 1.12 -2.71
C MET A 389 10.03 1.57 -1.69
N SER A 390 9.57 2.30 -0.69
CA SER A 390 10.40 2.84 0.39
C SER A 390 9.73 2.55 1.73
N GLY A 391 10.56 2.37 2.76
CA GLY A 391 10.10 2.12 4.12
C GLY A 391 10.37 3.34 4.99
N LEU A 392 9.46 3.66 5.90
CA LEU A 392 9.71 4.64 6.95
C LEU A 392 9.36 3.99 8.28
N MET A 393 10.29 3.98 9.24
CA MET A 393 10.01 3.62 10.63
C MET A 393 10.21 4.83 11.50
N ILE A 394 9.27 5.07 12.42
CA ILE A 394 9.34 6.10 13.44
C ILE A 394 9.21 5.41 14.78
N TYR A 395 10.09 5.73 15.71
CA TYR A 395 10.12 5.05 16.99
C TYR A 395 10.65 5.93 18.11
N ARG A 396 10.27 5.55 19.33
CA ARG A 396 10.88 5.99 20.58
C ARG A 396 11.28 4.77 21.39
N MET A 397 12.55 4.73 21.77
CA MET A 397 13.06 3.65 22.61
C MET A 397 12.67 3.83 24.08
N PRO A 398 12.58 2.74 24.87
CA PRO A 398 12.46 2.84 26.32
C PRO A 398 13.55 3.72 26.92
N PHE A 399 13.18 4.57 27.87
CA PHE A 399 14.07 5.50 28.58
C PHE A 399 14.73 6.59 27.70
N GLU A 400 14.28 6.76 26.44
CA GLU A 400 14.67 7.88 25.58
C GLU A 400 13.56 8.93 25.50
N ASN A 401 13.95 10.21 25.54
CA ASN A 401 13.04 11.36 25.41
C ASN A 401 13.01 11.93 23.98
N ILE A 402 13.45 11.16 22.98
CA ILE A 402 13.61 11.65 21.61
C ILE A 402 12.92 10.67 20.66
N VAL A 403 12.17 11.22 19.71
CA VAL A 403 11.59 10.47 18.59
C VAL A 403 12.60 10.40 17.46
N ARG A 404 12.78 9.21 16.89
CA ARG A 404 13.70 8.95 15.77
C ARG A 404 12.92 8.46 14.57
N ALA A 405 13.46 8.68 13.37
CA ALA A 405 12.94 8.07 12.16
C ALA A 405 14.06 7.54 11.27
N VAL A 406 13.73 6.49 10.53
CA VAL A 406 14.61 5.90 9.53
C VAL A 406 13.82 5.69 8.26
N VAL A 407 14.26 6.32 7.18
CA VAL A 407 13.75 6.10 5.84
C VAL A 407 14.69 5.13 5.13
N VAL A 408 14.15 4.12 4.46
CA VAL A 408 14.90 3.09 3.73
C VAL A 408 14.51 3.14 2.25
N HIS A 409 15.53 3.21 1.38
CA HIS A 409 15.43 3.16 -0.07
C HIS A 409 16.35 2.08 -0.60
N GLY A 410 15.80 0.95 -1.03
CA GLY A 410 16.58 -0.22 -1.40
C GLY A 410 17.58 -0.60 -0.30
N ASN A 411 18.88 -0.47 -0.58
CA ASN A 411 19.95 -0.82 0.35
C ASN A 411 20.48 0.36 1.19
N THR A 412 19.85 1.53 1.10
CA THR A 412 20.30 2.75 1.78
C THR A 412 19.28 3.23 2.82
N SER A 413 19.77 3.93 3.84
CA SER A 413 18.93 4.52 4.88
C SER A 413 19.28 5.97 5.15
N ILE A 414 18.27 6.77 5.51
CA ILE A 414 18.41 8.16 5.95
C ILE A 414 17.80 8.25 7.35
N HIS A 415 18.54 8.87 8.27
CA HIS A 415 18.18 8.92 9.68
C HIS A 415 17.78 10.33 10.11
N TYR A 416 16.71 10.43 10.91
CA TYR A 416 16.20 11.69 11.43
C TYR A 416 16.06 11.62 12.94
N THR A 417 16.28 12.77 13.57
CA THR A 417 16.09 12.97 15.02
C THR A 417 15.11 14.11 15.22
N GLY A 418 14.04 13.84 15.95
CA GLY A 418 13.02 14.80 16.33
C GLY A 418 13.25 15.36 17.73
N ASN A 419 12.17 15.77 18.37
CA ASN A 419 12.15 16.16 19.78
C ASN A 419 11.39 15.11 20.61
N SER A 420 10.96 15.48 21.81
CA SER A 420 10.24 14.59 22.74
C SER A 420 8.77 14.36 22.40
N THR A 421 8.23 14.97 21.35
CA THR A 421 6.80 14.82 20.99
C THR A 421 6.57 14.63 19.50
N SER A 422 7.56 14.96 18.67
CA SER A 422 7.35 15.06 17.22
C SER A 422 8.63 14.91 16.41
N ILE A 423 8.45 14.52 15.15
CA ILE A 423 9.49 14.44 14.14
C ILE A 423 8.94 14.91 12.79
N SER A 424 9.82 15.51 11.98
CA SER A 424 9.49 15.96 10.63
C SER A 424 10.43 15.28 9.62
N ILE A 425 9.85 14.68 8.59
CA ILE A 425 10.57 13.98 7.53
C ILE A 425 10.22 14.65 6.18
N PRO A 426 11.19 15.18 5.41
CA PRO A 426 10.90 15.80 4.13
C PRO A 426 10.23 14.82 3.16
N LEU A 427 9.19 15.27 2.43
CA LEU A 427 8.50 14.39 1.48
C LEU A 427 9.40 13.96 0.33
N LYS A 428 10.37 14.78 -0.08
CA LYS A 428 11.37 14.41 -1.10
C LYS A 428 12.15 13.15 -0.70
N ASP A 429 12.33 12.93 0.60
CA ASP A 429 13.06 11.78 1.10
C ASP A 429 12.14 10.58 1.27
N LEU A 430 10.81 10.74 1.20
CA LEU A 430 9.84 9.65 1.20
C LEU A 430 9.45 9.22 -0.21
N PHE A 431 9.10 10.19 -1.05
CA PHE A 431 8.59 9.98 -2.41
C PHE A 431 9.65 10.19 -3.50
N GLY A 432 10.86 10.67 -3.17
CA GLY A 432 11.85 11.05 -4.18
C GLY A 432 11.42 12.30 -4.94
N ASN A 433 11.55 12.26 -6.27
CA ASN A 433 11.16 13.34 -7.18
C ASN A 433 10.12 12.85 -8.21
N PRO A 434 8.89 12.55 -7.77
CA PRO A 434 7.83 12.13 -8.67
C PRO A 434 7.36 13.31 -9.53
N GLN A 435 6.91 13.00 -10.73
CA GLN A 435 6.41 13.92 -11.74
C GLN A 435 4.89 13.85 -11.84
N GLU A 436 4.31 14.78 -12.58
CA GLU A 436 2.89 14.72 -12.94
C GLU A 436 2.57 13.41 -13.68
N GLY A 437 1.46 12.79 -13.32
CA GLY A 437 1.03 11.47 -13.80
C GLY A 437 1.55 10.29 -12.98
N ASP A 438 2.58 10.48 -12.14
CA ASP A 438 3.12 9.39 -11.34
C ASP A 438 2.16 8.97 -10.23
N THR A 439 2.08 7.66 -10.01
CA THR A 439 1.33 7.10 -8.88
C THR A 439 2.11 7.31 -7.59
N VAL A 440 1.41 7.80 -6.56
CA VAL A 440 1.94 7.90 -5.21
C VAL A 440 0.98 7.23 -4.25
N ALA A 441 1.54 6.47 -3.31
CA ALA A 441 0.76 5.85 -2.26
C ALA A 441 1.54 5.77 -0.95
N MET A 442 0.82 5.74 0.16
CA MET A 442 1.39 5.57 1.48
C MET A 442 0.46 4.73 2.35
N TRP A 443 1.00 3.66 2.93
CA TRP A 443 0.34 2.80 3.89
C TRP A 443 0.92 3.08 5.27
N LEU A 444 0.04 3.20 6.28
CA LEU A 444 0.45 2.94 7.65
C LEU A 444 0.51 1.42 7.80
N TYR A 445 1.70 0.84 7.83
CA TYR A 445 1.86 -0.62 7.79
C TYR A 445 1.66 -1.24 9.18
N SER A 446 2.32 -0.68 10.20
CA SER A 446 2.21 -1.15 11.58
C SER A 446 2.20 0.01 12.58
N LEU A 447 1.63 -0.25 13.74
CA LEU A 447 1.63 0.64 14.90
C LEU A 447 1.72 -0.24 16.15
N GLU A 448 2.79 -0.07 16.93
CA GLU A 448 3.07 -0.88 18.12
C GLU A 448 3.44 0.01 19.30
N GLY A 449 2.87 -0.26 20.47
CA GLY A 449 3.14 0.50 21.70
C GLY A 449 2.48 1.89 21.78
N TRP A 450 1.98 2.43 20.67
CA TRP A 450 1.18 3.65 20.64
C TRP A 450 -0.26 3.38 20.21
N ASP A 451 -1.21 4.10 20.79
CA ASP A 451 -2.60 4.05 20.36
C ASP A 451 -2.82 4.96 19.15
N ARG A 452 -3.66 4.51 18.20
CA ARG A 452 -3.93 5.27 16.97
C ARG A 452 -4.42 6.69 17.23
N GLY A 453 -5.28 6.87 18.24
CA GLY A 453 -5.82 8.18 18.61
C GLY A 453 -4.80 9.11 19.30
N SER A 454 -3.69 8.57 19.78
CA SER A 454 -2.60 9.33 20.41
C SER A 454 -1.54 9.82 19.42
N VAL A 455 -1.56 9.29 18.19
CA VAL A 455 -0.63 9.63 17.11
C VAL A 455 -1.30 10.54 16.10
N LYS A 456 -0.67 11.68 15.81
CA LYS A 456 -1.11 12.63 14.78
C LYS A 456 -0.18 12.58 13.58
N ILE A 457 -0.75 12.37 12.41
CA ILE A 457 -0.06 12.29 11.12
C ILE A 457 -0.51 13.49 10.29
N GLU A 458 0.43 14.33 9.88
CA GLU A 458 0.15 15.52 9.08
C GLU A 458 1.16 15.65 7.94
N ILE A 459 0.70 16.13 6.78
CA ILE A 459 1.58 16.58 5.71
C ILE A 459 1.48 18.10 5.64
N ILE A 460 2.63 18.78 5.69
CA ILE A 460 2.69 20.24 5.75
C ILE A 460 3.56 20.78 4.59
N PRO A 461 3.01 21.61 3.69
CA PRO A 461 1.58 21.86 3.50
C PRO A 461 0.86 20.58 3.05
N ASP A 462 -0.46 20.51 3.26
CA ASP A 462 -1.31 19.42 2.77
C ASP A 462 -1.07 19.22 1.26
N ILE A 463 -1.05 17.96 0.80
CA ILE A 463 -0.81 17.57 -0.59
C ILE A 463 -2.04 17.00 -1.29
N LYS A 464 -3.21 16.95 -0.63
CA LYS A 464 -4.48 16.49 -1.23
C LYS A 464 -4.78 17.22 -2.53
N TRP A 465 -4.47 18.53 -2.58
CA TRP A 465 -4.62 19.35 -3.79
C TRP A 465 -3.62 19.01 -4.89
N ALA A 466 -2.52 18.30 -4.62
CA ALA A 466 -1.56 17.87 -5.63
C ALA A 466 -1.90 16.50 -6.22
N LEU A 467 -2.92 15.83 -5.69
CA LEU A 467 -3.35 14.50 -6.08
C LEU A 467 -4.64 14.54 -6.91
N ALA A 468 -4.77 13.60 -7.82
CA ALA A 468 -5.99 13.28 -8.55
C ALA A 468 -6.31 11.78 -8.41
N PRO A 469 -7.57 11.35 -8.60
CA PRO A 469 -7.93 9.95 -8.53
C PRO A 469 -7.21 9.14 -9.61
N LYS A 470 -6.63 8.01 -9.20
CA LYS A 470 -6.04 7.02 -10.10
C LYS A 470 -7.14 6.16 -10.71
N LEU A 471 -7.02 5.85 -11.99
CA LEU A 471 -7.93 4.95 -12.67
C LEU A 471 -7.34 3.54 -12.68
N ASP A 472 -8.09 2.60 -12.11
CA ASP A 472 -7.77 1.18 -12.12
C ASP A 472 -8.88 0.42 -12.87
N ALA A 473 -8.61 -0.83 -13.25
CA ALA A 473 -9.64 -1.72 -13.77
C ALA A 473 -10.37 -2.39 -12.60
N ALA A 474 -11.68 -2.58 -12.77
CA ALA A 474 -12.52 -3.37 -11.91
C ALA A 474 -13.37 -4.33 -12.75
N ILE A 475 -13.73 -5.46 -12.16
CA ILE A 475 -14.65 -6.42 -12.76
C ILE A 475 -15.83 -6.57 -11.82
N ILE A 476 -17.03 -6.40 -12.35
CA ILE A 476 -18.27 -6.62 -11.63
C ILE A 476 -19.00 -7.76 -12.31
N LYS A 477 -19.40 -8.74 -11.51
CA LYS A 477 -20.11 -9.93 -11.93
C LYS A 477 -21.39 -10.03 -11.12
N LEU A 478 -22.50 -10.16 -11.82
CA LEU A 478 -23.83 -10.26 -11.23
C LEU A 478 -24.45 -11.58 -11.69
N TRP A 479 -24.84 -12.40 -10.72
CA TRP A 479 -25.66 -13.56 -10.93
C TRP A 479 -27.09 -13.21 -10.54
N VAL A 480 -28.08 -13.58 -11.35
CA VAL A 480 -29.50 -13.41 -11.05
C VAL A 480 -30.23 -14.72 -11.31
N TRP A 481 -31.13 -15.10 -10.42
CA TRP A 481 -31.93 -16.32 -10.55
C TRP A 481 -33.30 -16.16 -9.91
N ASP A 482 -34.19 -17.12 -10.16
CA ASP A 482 -35.49 -17.23 -9.50
C ASP A 482 -35.38 -18.12 -8.26
N ASP A 483 -35.99 -17.71 -7.15
CA ASP A 483 -36.32 -18.69 -6.12
C ASP A 483 -37.58 -19.46 -6.56
N SER A 484 -37.51 -20.78 -6.43
CA SER A 484 -38.53 -21.73 -6.89
C SER A 484 -39.85 -21.63 -6.13
#